data_AF-A0A2J8RXZ9-F1
#
_entry.id   AF-A0A2J8RXZ9-F1
#
_cell.length_a   1.000
_cell.length_b   1.000
_cell.length_c   1.000
_cell.angle_alpha   90.00
_cell.angle_beta   90.00
_cell.angle_gamma   90.00
#
_symmetry.space_group_name_H-M   'P 1'
#
loop_
_entity.id
_entity.type
_entity.pdbx_description
1 polymer ?
#
loop_
_entity_poly.entity_id
_entity_poly.type
_entity_poly.pdbx_seq_one_letter_code
_entity_poly.pdbx_strand_id
1 'polypeptide(L)'
;MLMYQHQRVSERFDVIDLDPYGSPATFLDAAVQAVSEGGLLCVTCTDMAVLAGNSGETCYSKYGAMALKSRACHEMALRIVLHSLDLRANCYQRFVVPLLSISADFYVRVFVRVFTGQAKVKASASKQALVFQCVGCGAFHLQRLGKASGVPSGRVKFSAACGPPVTPECEHCGQRHQLGGPVWAEPIHDL
;
A
#
# COMPACT_ATOMS: atom_id res chain seq x y z
N MET A 1 21.64 12.41 1.99
CA MET A 1 21.24 11.18 1.28
C MET A 1 21.08 11.51 -0.20
N LEU A 2 21.68 10.74 -1.11
CA LEU A 2 21.77 11.05 -2.56
C LEU A 2 20.43 11.40 -3.21
N MET A 3 19.36 10.65 -2.90
CA MET A 3 18.01 10.89 -3.46
C MET A 3 17.46 12.28 -3.13
N TYR A 4 17.71 12.80 -1.92
CA TYR A 4 17.27 14.16 -1.55
C TYR A 4 17.99 15.26 -2.35
N GLN A 5 19.15 14.97 -2.95
CA GLN A 5 19.85 15.91 -3.83
C GLN A 5 19.30 15.91 -5.25
N HIS A 6 18.52 14.89 -5.65
CA HIS A 6 18.04 14.65 -7.01
C HIS A 6 16.52 14.84 -7.13
N GLN A 7 15.96 15.81 -6.40
CA GLN A 7 14.52 16.10 -6.42
C GLN A 7 14.11 17.02 -7.58
N ARG A 8 15.07 17.79 -8.12
CA ARG A 8 14.85 18.67 -9.27
C ARG A 8 14.56 17.85 -10.49
N VAL A 9 13.59 18.29 -11.30
CA VAL A 9 13.08 17.52 -12.44
C VAL A 9 14.20 17.04 -13.39
N SER A 10 15.19 17.88 -13.65
CA SER A 10 16.34 17.57 -14.52
C SER A 10 17.37 16.60 -13.93
N GLU A 11 17.28 16.32 -12.63
CA GLU A 11 18.26 15.50 -11.88
C GLU A 11 17.63 14.18 -11.40
N ARG A 12 16.33 13.96 -11.63
CA ARG A 12 15.64 12.75 -11.18
C ARG A 12 16.14 11.50 -11.91
N PHE A 13 16.08 10.36 -11.24
CA PHE A 13 16.46 9.06 -11.78
C PHE A 13 15.31 8.40 -12.53
N ASP A 14 15.59 7.80 -13.69
CA ASP A 14 14.60 7.03 -14.43
C ASP A 14 14.24 5.70 -13.77
N VAL A 15 15.20 5.11 -13.08
CA VAL A 15 15.03 3.87 -12.32
C VAL A 15 15.68 4.01 -10.96
N ILE A 16 14.96 3.65 -9.91
CA ILE A 16 15.48 3.53 -8.55
C ILE A 16 15.20 2.10 -8.06
N ASP A 17 16.23 1.41 -7.58
CA ASP A 17 16.10 0.10 -6.94
C ASP A 17 16.48 0.20 -5.45
N LEU A 18 15.51 -0.01 -4.58
CA LEU A 18 15.69 -0.04 -3.12
C LEU A 18 15.76 -1.48 -2.64
N ASP A 19 16.96 -1.94 -2.33
CA ASP A 19 17.22 -3.30 -1.84
C ASP A 19 18.03 -3.31 -0.52
N PRO A 20 17.48 -2.74 0.57
CA PRO A 20 18.18 -2.74 1.86
C PRO A 20 18.02 -4.05 2.61
N TYR A 21 18.92 -4.31 3.55
CA TYR A 21 18.69 -5.33 4.58
C TYR A 21 17.52 -4.91 5.49
N GLY A 22 16.42 -5.66 5.42
CA GLY A 22 15.23 -5.45 6.23
C GLY A 22 14.20 -4.56 5.54
N SER A 23 13.98 -3.37 6.09
CA SER A 23 12.89 -2.47 5.66
C SER A 23 13.41 -1.33 4.80
N PRO A 24 12.75 -1.02 3.67
CA PRO A 24 13.03 0.18 2.89
C PRO A 24 12.32 1.45 3.39
N ALA A 25 11.54 1.37 4.48
CA ALA A 25 10.65 2.43 4.94
C ALA A 25 11.29 3.83 5.06
N THR A 26 12.56 3.90 5.47
CA THR A 26 13.33 5.16 5.64
C THR A 26 13.73 5.80 4.31
N PHE A 27 13.74 5.03 3.22
CA PHE A 27 14.14 5.48 1.88
C PHE A 27 12.96 5.82 0.98
N LEU A 28 11.78 5.26 1.26
CA LEU A 28 10.58 5.39 0.41
C LEU A 28 10.21 6.85 0.12
N ASP A 29 10.29 7.72 1.14
CA ASP A 29 9.93 9.14 1.01
C ASP A 29 10.80 9.89 -0.01
N ALA A 30 12.12 9.71 0.08
CA ALA A 30 13.04 10.32 -0.86
C ALA A 30 12.93 9.70 -2.26
N ALA A 31 12.69 8.39 -2.34
CA ALA A 31 12.61 7.68 -3.62
C ALA A 31 11.43 8.16 -4.47
N VAL A 32 10.24 8.33 -3.88
CA VAL A 32 9.08 8.86 -4.63
C VAL A 32 9.26 10.30 -5.11
N GLN A 33 10.14 11.07 -4.46
CA GLN A 33 10.50 12.43 -4.89
C GLN A 33 11.58 12.43 -5.98
N ALA A 34 12.56 11.53 -5.89
CA ALA A 34 13.75 11.48 -6.74
C ALA A 34 13.54 10.67 -8.04
N VAL A 35 12.50 9.86 -8.15
CA VAL A 35 12.17 9.15 -9.40
C VAL A 35 11.55 10.10 -10.42
N SER A 36 11.92 9.96 -11.69
CA SER A 36 11.44 10.79 -12.80
C SER A 36 9.95 10.55 -13.07
N GLU A 37 9.33 11.39 -13.89
CA GLU A 37 7.92 11.25 -14.26
C GLU A 37 7.72 9.98 -15.09
N GLY A 38 6.92 9.03 -14.59
CA GLY A 38 6.75 7.70 -15.21
C GLY A 38 7.93 6.76 -15.00
N GLY A 39 8.94 7.16 -14.22
CA GLY A 39 10.10 6.34 -13.87
C GLY A 39 9.72 5.12 -13.03
N LEU A 40 10.61 4.13 -13.02
CA LEU A 40 10.43 2.85 -12.35
C LEU A 40 11.04 2.87 -10.95
N LEU A 41 10.23 2.50 -9.96
CA LEU A 41 10.69 2.27 -8.60
C LEU A 41 10.52 0.78 -8.27
N CYS A 42 11.65 0.13 -7.99
CA CYS A 42 11.72 -1.25 -7.52
C CYS A 42 12.00 -1.23 -6.01
N VAL A 43 11.22 -1.96 -5.24
CA VAL A 43 11.34 -1.97 -3.77
C VAL A 43 11.33 -3.40 -3.26
N THR A 44 12.43 -3.83 -2.64
CA THR A 44 12.52 -5.09 -1.88
C THR A 44 12.29 -4.82 -0.40
N CYS A 45 11.53 -5.70 0.25
CA CYS A 45 11.42 -5.78 1.70
C CYS A 45 11.78 -7.20 2.14
N THR A 46 12.81 -7.35 2.98
CA THR A 46 13.20 -8.64 3.56
C THR A 46 12.73 -8.80 5.01
N ASP A 47 12.06 -7.80 5.60
CA ASP A 47 11.55 -7.84 6.97
C ASP A 47 10.17 -8.53 7.08
N MET A 48 10.02 -9.68 6.42
CA MET A 48 8.75 -10.43 6.37
C MET A 48 8.19 -10.82 7.72
N ALA A 49 9.01 -10.98 8.77
CA ALA A 49 8.50 -11.20 10.12
C ALA A 49 7.58 -10.04 10.59
N VAL A 50 7.92 -8.80 10.24
CA VAL A 50 7.11 -7.62 10.54
C VAL A 50 5.87 -7.59 9.66
N LEU A 51 6.04 -7.72 8.34
CA LEU A 51 4.96 -7.64 7.35
C LEU A 51 3.95 -8.81 7.42
N ALA A 52 4.36 -9.97 7.94
CA ALA A 52 3.50 -11.14 8.15
C ALA A 52 2.73 -11.10 9.49
N GLY A 53 2.85 -10.01 10.26
CA GLY A 53 2.06 -9.78 11.47
C GLY A 53 2.66 -10.34 12.77
N ASN A 54 3.97 -10.64 12.83
CA ASN A 54 4.60 -11.00 14.12
C ASN A 54 4.82 -9.80 15.05
N SER A 55 4.96 -8.60 14.48
CA SER A 55 5.12 -7.33 15.22
C SER A 55 4.36 -6.23 14.47
N GLY A 56 3.05 -6.15 14.74
CA GLY A 56 2.13 -5.23 14.06
C GLY A 56 2.43 -3.77 14.36
N GLU A 57 2.90 -3.46 15.57
CA GLU A 57 3.36 -2.15 16.01
C GLU A 57 4.60 -1.67 15.23
N THR A 58 5.54 -2.58 14.95
CA THR A 58 6.70 -2.28 14.10
C THR A 58 6.28 -2.11 12.64
N CYS A 59 5.28 -2.87 12.18
CA CYS A 59 4.72 -2.70 10.86
C CYS A 59 4.07 -1.32 10.72
N TYR A 60 3.32 -0.89 11.75
CA TYR A 60 2.66 0.41 11.76
C TYR A 60 3.67 1.55 11.74
N SER A 61 4.73 1.48 12.56
CA SER A 61 5.75 2.54 12.62
C SER A 61 6.54 2.69 11.30
N LYS A 62 6.80 1.59 10.60
CA LYS A 62 7.54 1.59 9.33
C LYS A 62 6.66 1.91 8.11
N TYR A 63 5.50 1.29 8.02
CA TYR A 63 4.70 1.24 6.79
C TYR A 63 3.36 1.99 6.90
N GLY A 64 2.97 2.47 8.09
CA GLY A 64 1.69 3.12 8.32
C GLY A 64 0.50 2.17 8.33
N ALA A 65 0.74 0.86 8.47
CA ALA A 65 -0.28 -0.18 8.42
C ALA A 65 -0.09 -1.25 9.49
N MET A 66 -1.20 -1.79 9.98
CA MET A 66 -1.24 -2.91 10.92
C MET A 66 -1.27 -4.24 10.17
N ALA A 67 -0.16 -4.98 10.18
CA ALA A 67 -0.11 -6.34 9.63
C ALA A 67 -0.86 -7.32 10.53
N LEU A 68 -1.55 -8.29 9.92
CA LEU A 68 -2.25 -9.36 10.62
C LEU A 68 -1.60 -10.70 10.32
N LYS A 69 -1.55 -11.58 11.32
CA LYS A 69 -1.26 -12.99 11.08
C LYS A 69 -2.39 -13.60 10.27
N SER A 70 -2.07 -14.11 9.09
CA SER A 70 -3.04 -14.62 8.14
C SER A 70 -2.41 -15.70 7.26
N ARG A 71 -3.23 -16.59 6.70
CA ARG A 71 -2.80 -17.51 5.62
C ARG A 71 -2.43 -16.74 4.35
N ALA A 72 -3.00 -15.55 4.17
CA ALA A 72 -2.69 -14.64 3.06
C ALA A 72 -1.66 -13.56 3.44
N CYS A 73 -0.80 -13.82 4.44
CA CYS A 73 0.15 -12.82 4.94
C CYS A 73 1.14 -12.32 3.87
N HIS A 74 1.52 -13.15 2.91
CA HIS A 74 2.42 -12.77 1.82
C HIS A 74 1.78 -11.73 0.88
N GLU A 75 0.50 -11.93 0.55
CA GLU A 75 -0.25 -10.96 -0.25
C GLU A 75 -0.53 -9.68 0.55
N MET A 76 -0.88 -9.81 1.84
CA MET A 76 -1.06 -8.67 2.73
C MET A 76 0.22 -7.82 2.82
N ALA A 77 1.38 -8.45 2.92
CA ALA A 77 2.68 -7.77 2.92
C ALA A 77 2.87 -6.92 1.66
N LEU A 78 2.63 -7.47 0.47
CA LEU A 78 2.69 -6.74 -0.80
C LEU A 78 1.76 -5.52 -0.80
N ARG A 79 0.51 -5.72 -0.34
CA ARG A 79 -0.48 -4.65 -0.28
C ARG A 79 -0.15 -3.57 0.76
N ILE A 80 0.52 -3.92 1.86
CA ILE A 80 1.05 -2.97 2.84
C ILE A 80 2.18 -2.12 2.23
N VAL A 81 3.10 -2.75 1.50
CA VAL A 81 4.20 -2.02 0.85
C VAL A 81 3.65 -1.05 -0.21
N LEU A 82 2.67 -1.48 -1.00
CA LEU A 82 1.98 -0.62 -1.97
C LEU A 82 1.22 0.53 -1.29
N HIS A 83 0.52 0.27 -0.19
CA HIS A 83 -0.11 1.30 0.64
C HIS A 83 0.91 2.35 1.09
N SER A 84 2.01 1.88 1.67
CA SER A 84 3.11 2.68 2.21
C SER A 84 3.77 3.57 1.15
N LEU A 85 3.92 3.06 -0.07
CA LEU A 85 4.42 3.81 -1.24
C LEU A 85 3.42 4.86 -1.72
N ASP A 86 2.16 4.48 -1.91
CA ASP A 86 1.11 5.39 -2.39
C ASP A 86 0.90 6.54 -1.40
N LEU A 87 0.83 6.24 -0.10
CA LEU A 87 0.69 7.24 0.97
C LEU A 87 1.79 8.31 0.91
N ARG A 88 3.04 7.90 0.73
CA ARG A 88 4.19 8.82 0.62
C ARG A 88 4.19 9.60 -0.69
N ALA A 89 3.89 8.97 -1.81
CA ALA A 89 3.80 9.64 -3.10
C ALA A 89 2.72 10.73 -3.10
N ASN A 90 1.57 10.46 -2.48
CA ASN A 90 0.43 11.38 -2.42
C ASN A 90 0.77 12.72 -1.75
N CYS A 91 1.66 12.73 -0.75
CA CYS A 91 2.16 13.95 -0.09
C CYS A 91 2.78 14.94 -1.09
N TYR A 92 3.25 14.45 -2.23
CA TYR A 92 3.93 15.23 -3.28
C TYR A 92 3.06 15.41 -4.53
N GLN A 93 1.74 15.18 -4.42
CA GLN A 93 0.82 15.17 -5.57
C GLN A 93 1.16 14.11 -6.63
N ARG A 94 1.89 13.06 -6.22
CA ARG A 94 2.28 11.93 -7.06
C ARG A 94 1.48 10.69 -6.69
N PHE A 95 1.32 9.77 -7.62
CA PHE A 95 0.62 8.50 -7.41
C PHE A 95 1.43 7.35 -8.00
N VAL A 96 1.23 6.16 -7.44
CA VAL A 96 1.90 4.94 -7.91
C VAL A 96 0.97 4.09 -8.77
N VAL A 97 1.54 3.43 -9.76
CA VAL A 97 0.90 2.40 -10.59
C VAL A 97 1.68 1.10 -10.41
N PRO A 98 1.12 0.11 -9.70
CA PRO A 98 1.75 -1.20 -9.55
C PRO A 98 1.85 -1.92 -10.90
N LEU A 99 3.05 -2.33 -11.29
CA LEU A 99 3.28 -3.14 -12.49
C LEU A 99 3.36 -4.62 -12.13
N LEU A 100 4.17 -4.94 -11.12
CA LEU A 100 4.45 -6.30 -10.69
C LEU A 100 4.67 -6.37 -9.19
N SER A 101 4.13 -7.41 -8.58
CA SER A 101 4.28 -7.72 -7.15
C SER A 101 4.69 -9.18 -7.00
N ILE A 102 5.76 -9.44 -6.25
CA ILE A 102 6.38 -10.77 -6.10
C ILE A 102 6.57 -11.06 -4.61
N SER A 103 6.16 -12.25 -4.17
CA SER A 103 6.60 -12.85 -2.92
C SER A 103 7.44 -14.07 -3.26
N ALA A 104 8.70 -14.08 -2.79
CA ALA A 104 9.63 -15.17 -3.05
C ALA A 104 10.45 -15.42 -1.79
N ASP A 105 10.44 -16.67 -1.33
CA ASP A 105 11.13 -17.14 -0.12
C ASP A 105 10.85 -16.25 1.11
N PHE A 106 11.82 -15.42 1.48
CA PHE A 106 11.80 -14.58 2.69
C PHE A 106 11.65 -13.08 2.39
N TYR A 107 11.37 -12.69 1.15
CA TYR A 107 11.18 -11.30 0.77
C TYR A 107 9.94 -11.07 -0.09
N VAL A 108 9.53 -9.80 -0.12
CA VAL A 108 8.56 -9.30 -1.08
C VAL A 108 9.17 -8.18 -1.90
N ARG A 109 8.78 -8.09 -3.17
CA ARG A 109 9.25 -7.07 -4.09
C ARG A 109 8.10 -6.48 -4.88
N VAL A 110 8.06 -5.16 -4.99
CA VAL A 110 7.09 -4.44 -5.82
C VAL A 110 7.80 -3.57 -6.84
N PHE A 111 7.20 -3.47 -8.02
CA PHE A 111 7.64 -2.65 -9.13
C PHE A 111 6.51 -1.68 -9.44
N VAL A 112 6.77 -0.38 -9.30
CA VAL A 112 5.75 0.66 -9.51
C VAL A 112 6.28 1.73 -10.45
N ARG A 113 5.40 2.32 -11.25
CA ARG A 113 5.66 3.62 -11.89
C ARG A 113 5.10 4.74 -11.05
N VAL A 114 5.80 5.87 -11.05
CA VAL A 114 5.40 7.05 -10.27
C VAL A 114 5.11 8.23 -11.18
N PHE A 115 3.90 8.76 -11.11
CA PHE A 115 3.43 9.86 -11.94
C PHE A 115 2.93 11.01 -11.08
N THR A 116 2.86 12.21 -11.64
CA THR A 116 2.28 13.41 -11.03
C THR A 116 0.82 13.57 -11.45
N GLY A 117 -0.10 13.77 -10.50
CA GLY A 117 -1.51 13.92 -10.85
C GLY A 117 -2.44 14.06 -9.66
N GLN A 118 -2.81 15.31 -9.33
CA GLN A 118 -3.69 15.61 -8.20
C GLN A 118 -5.05 14.90 -8.25
N ALA A 119 -5.63 14.72 -9.45
CA ALA A 119 -6.91 14.02 -9.60
C ALA A 119 -6.80 12.54 -9.23
N LYS A 120 -5.69 11.89 -9.59
CA LYS A 120 -5.41 10.48 -9.25
C LYS A 120 -5.09 10.32 -7.76
N VAL A 121 -4.37 11.28 -7.17
CA VAL A 121 -4.10 11.33 -5.72
C VAL A 121 -5.39 11.44 -4.91
N LYS A 122 -6.35 12.26 -5.34
CA LYS A 122 -7.67 12.36 -4.68
C LYS A 122 -8.44 11.03 -4.66
N ALA A 123 -8.16 10.14 -5.61
CA ALA A 123 -8.73 8.79 -5.66
C ALA A 123 -8.00 7.78 -4.76
N SER A 124 -6.83 8.12 -4.18
CA SER A 124 -6.03 7.19 -3.39
C SER A 124 -6.84 6.57 -2.25
N ALA A 125 -7.59 7.36 -1.47
CA ALA A 125 -8.34 6.84 -0.34
C ALA A 125 -9.36 5.74 -0.75
N SER A 126 -9.91 5.79 -1.96
CA SER A 126 -10.78 4.72 -2.46
C SER A 126 -10.03 3.45 -2.86
N LYS A 127 -8.71 3.52 -3.05
CA LYS A 127 -7.82 2.37 -3.33
C LYS A 127 -7.29 1.70 -2.06
N GLN A 128 -7.44 2.33 -0.89
CA GLN A 128 -6.99 1.79 0.38
C GLN A 128 -8.15 1.12 1.12
N ALA A 129 -7.87 0.05 1.88
CA ALA A 129 -8.86 -0.63 2.70
C ALA A 129 -8.32 -1.04 4.07
N LEU A 130 -9.18 -1.03 5.08
CA LEU A 130 -8.97 -1.80 6.31
C LEU A 130 -9.39 -3.25 6.08
N VAL A 131 -8.78 -4.16 6.83
CA VAL A 131 -9.08 -5.59 6.80
C VAL A 131 -9.75 -5.99 8.10
N PHE A 132 -10.98 -6.50 8.03
CA PHE A 132 -11.64 -7.16 9.15
C PHE A 132 -11.47 -8.66 8.97
N GLN A 133 -10.56 -9.28 9.74
CA GLN A 133 -10.29 -10.72 9.65
C GLN A 133 -10.84 -11.45 10.88
N CYS A 134 -11.63 -12.50 10.69
CA CYS A 134 -12.11 -13.34 11.77
C CYS A 134 -10.93 -14.06 12.46
N VAL A 135 -10.87 -14.03 13.80
CA VAL A 135 -9.81 -14.70 14.57
C VAL A 135 -9.98 -16.22 14.65
N GLY A 136 -11.17 -16.74 14.32
CA GLY A 136 -11.49 -18.16 14.33
C GLY A 136 -11.21 -18.83 12.99
N CYS A 137 -12.01 -18.50 11.97
CA CYS A 137 -11.96 -19.17 10.67
C CYS A 137 -11.05 -18.48 9.63
N GLY A 138 -10.59 -17.24 9.90
CA GLY A 138 -9.76 -16.47 8.97
C GLY A 138 -10.49 -15.82 7.80
N ALA A 139 -11.82 -15.97 7.70
CA ALA A 139 -12.64 -15.20 6.75
C ALA A 139 -12.41 -13.70 6.94
N PHE A 140 -12.43 -12.92 5.86
CA PHE A 140 -12.13 -11.49 5.93
C PHE A 140 -13.00 -10.65 5.01
N HIS A 141 -13.18 -9.39 5.39
CA HIS A 141 -13.85 -8.36 4.59
C HIS A 141 -12.96 -7.13 4.48
N LEU A 142 -12.97 -6.48 3.31
CA LEU A 142 -12.27 -5.23 3.06
C LEU A 142 -13.22 -4.05 3.24
N GLN A 143 -12.85 -3.10 4.09
CA GLN A 143 -13.54 -1.81 4.22
C GLN A 143 -12.71 -0.74 3.50
N ARG A 144 -13.14 -0.30 2.32
CA ARG A 144 -12.50 0.84 1.64
C ARG A 144 -12.52 2.08 2.55
N LEU A 145 -11.48 2.92 2.49
CA LEU A 145 -11.43 4.17 3.26
C LEU A 145 -12.26 5.29 2.60
N GLY A 146 -12.26 5.34 1.27
CA GLY A 146 -13.00 6.31 0.47
C GLY A 146 -13.90 5.67 -0.56
N LYS A 147 -14.87 6.44 -1.06
CA LYS A 147 -15.70 6.12 -2.23
C LYS A 147 -15.55 7.20 -3.29
N ALA A 148 -15.44 6.76 -4.54
CA ALA A 148 -15.50 7.62 -5.71
C ALA A 148 -16.89 7.47 -6.35
N SER A 149 -17.61 8.58 -6.53
CA SER A 149 -18.90 8.61 -7.21
C SER A 149 -18.89 9.65 -8.32
N GLY A 150 -19.38 9.30 -9.50
CA GLY A 150 -19.38 10.20 -10.65
C GLY A 150 -19.81 9.50 -11.94
N VAL A 151 -20.24 10.31 -12.90
CA VAL A 151 -20.64 9.87 -14.25
C VAL A 151 -19.38 9.82 -15.14
N PRO A 152 -19.26 8.90 -16.12
CA PRO A 152 -18.05 8.77 -16.95
C PRO A 152 -17.57 10.05 -17.66
N SER A 153 -18.47 11.00 -17.92
CA SER A 153 -18.19 12.30 -18.54
C SER A 153 -18.12 13.48 -17.55
N GLY A 154 -18.29 13.23 -16.25
CA GLY A 154 -18.46 14.26 -15.23
C GLY A 154 -17.33 14.32 -14.21
N ARG A 155 -17.42 15.30 -13.31
CA ARG A 155 -16.48 15.46 -12.20
C ARG A 155 -16.67 14.33 -11.18
N VAL A 156 -15.61 13.53 -10.96
CA VAL A 156 -15.60 12.51 -9.90
C VAL A 156 -15.59 13.17 -8.53
N LYS A 157 -16.53 12.79 -7.66
CA LYS A 157 -16.62 13.20 -6.26
C LYS A 157 -16.03 12.12 -5.37
N PHE A 158 -15.14 12.51 -4.48
CA PHE A 158 -14.56 11.62 -3.47
C PHE A 158 -15.18 11.94 -2.10
N SER A 159 -15.49 10.91 -1.33
CA SER A 159 -16.00 11.04 0.03
C SER A 159 -15.58 9.84 0.89
N ALA A 160 -15.74 9.94 2.21
CA ALA A 160 -15.50 8.81 3.09
C ALA A 160 -16.45 7.63 2.75
N ALA A 161 -15.94 6.41 2.88
CA ALA A 161 -16.77 5.22 2.79
C ALA A 161 -17.64 5.06 4.05
N CYS A 162 -18.73 4.31 3.92
CA CYS A 162 -19.58 3.91 5.06
C CYS A 162 -19.18 2.49 5.49
N GLY A 163 -19.27 2.20 6.78
CA GLY A 163 -18.90 0.91 7.37
C GLY A 163 -19.36 0.81 8.83
N PRO A 164 -18.97 -0.27 9.55
CA PRO A 164 -18.16 -1.40 9.08
C PRO A 164 -18.94 -2.33 8.12
N PRO A 165 -18.26 -3.18 7.34
CA PRO A 165 -18.90 -4.12 6.42
C PRO A 165 -19.29 -5.44 7.11
N VAL A 166 -19.04 -5.56 8.41
CA VAL A 166 -19.23 -6.75 9.23
C VAL A 166 -20.01 -6.43 10.49
N THR A 167 -20.70 -7.42 11.02
CA THR A 167 -21.23 -7.43 12.38
C THR A 167 -20.10 -7.64 13.41
N PRO A 168 -20.35 -7.43 14.72
CA PRO A 168 -19.36 -7.71 15.76
C PRO A 168 -18.80 -9.13 15.74
N GLU A 169 -19.64 -10.11 15.39
CA GLU A 169 -19.30 -11.53 15.28
C GLU A 169 -19.27 -11.99 13.82
N CYS A 170 -18.42 -12.97 13.52
CA CYS A 170 -18.28 -13.57 12.21
C CYS A 170 -19.49 -14.47 11.87
N GLU A 171 -20.09 -14.25 10.70
CA GLU A 171 -21.24 -15.02 10.22
C GLU A 171 -20.97 -16.52 10.01
N HIS A 172 -19.69 -16.91 9.87
CA HIS A 172 -19.32 -18.30 9.62
C HIS A 172 -19.04 -19.11 10.89
N CYS A 173 -18.58 -18.49 11.98
CA CYS A 173 -18.17 -19.23 13.17
C CYS A 173 -18.41 -18.52 14.51
N GLY A 174 -19.08 -17.36 14.52
CA GLY A 174 -19.42 -16.60 15.73
C GLY A 174 -18.23 -15.94 16.44
N GLN A 175 -17.01 -16.07 15.92
CA GLN A 175 -15.82 -15.47 16.52
C GLN A 175 -15.67 -14.00 16.11
N ARG A 176 -14.98 -13.22 16.95
CA ARG A 176 -14.69 -11.80 16.70
C ARG A 176 -13.77 -11.55 15.50
N HIS A 177 -13.78 -10.32 15.01
CA HIS A 177 -12.84 -9.84 13.99
C HIS A 177 -11.66 -9.07 14.63
N GLN A 178 -10.46 -9.27 14.11
CA GLN A 178 -9.32 -8.38 14.29
C GLN A 178 -9.25 -7.38 13.13
N LEU A 179 -8.76 -6.18 13.42
CA LEU A 179 -8.65 -5.08 12.46
C LEU A 179 -7.19 -4.90 12.00
N GLY A 180 -6.98 -4.85 10.70
CA GLY A 180 -5.68 -4.64 10.06
C GLY A 180 -5.70 -3.58 8.97
N GLY A 181 -4.54 -3.34 8.38
CA GLY A 181 -4.31 -2.35 7.33
C GLY A 181 -4.00 -0.93 7.87
N PRO A 182 -4.13 0.11 7.02
CA PRO A 182 -4.67 0.04 5.68
C PRO A 182 -3.80 -0.76 4.71
N VAL A 183 -4.41 -1.35 3.70
CA VAL A 183 -3.75 -2.11 2.62
C VAL A 183 -4.22 -1.59 1.26
N TRP A 184 -3.37 -1.72 0.24
CA TRP A 184 -3.77 -1.49 -1.14
C TRP A 184 -4.82 -2.53 -1.57
N ALA A 185 -6.00 -2.07 -2.00
CA ALA A 185 -7.14 -2.91 -2.32
C ALA A 185 -7.46 -2.96 -3.82
N GLU A 186 -6.67 -2.31 -4.66
CA GLU A 186 -6.73 -2.41 -6.13
C GLU A 186 -5.84 -3.56 -6.67
N PRO A 187 -5.84 -3.80 -7.99
CA PRO A 187 -4.87 -4.72 -8.61
C PRO A 187 -3.44 -4.38 -8.21
N ILE A 188 -2.65 -5.42 -7.98
CA ILE A 188 -1.22 -5.32 -7.60
C ILE A 188 -0.28 -5.62 -8.79
N HIS A 189 -0.85 -5.79 -9.97
CA HIS A 189 -0.21 -6.00 -11.26
C HIS A 189 -0.96 -5.20 -12.33
N ASP A 190 -0.22 -4.72 -13.33
CA ASP A 190 -0.74 -4.10 -14.55
C ASP A 190 -0.11 -4.89 -15.72
N LEU A 191 -0.88 -5.86 -16.22
CA LEU A 191 -0.47 -6.84 -17.24
C LEU A 191 -0.95 -6.42 -18.63
#